data_AF-A0A6V8NAV8-F1
#
_entry.id   AF-A0A6V8NAV8-F1
#
_cell.length_a   1.000
_cell.length_b   1.000
_cell.length_c   1.000
_cell.angle_alpha   90.00
_cell.angle_beta   90.00
_cell.angle_gamma   90.00
#
_symmetry.space_group_name_H-M   'P 1'
#
loop_
_entity.id
_entity.type
_entity.pdbx_description
1 polymer ?
#
loop_
_entity_poly.entity_id
_entity_poly.type
_entity_poly.pdbx_seq_one_letter_code
_entity_poly.pdbx_strand_id
1 'polypeptide(L)'
;MKIKALRNHDTKTIEGILAALTLKMLPHPYNKPPSLKFDSNILDAVMREVRTKLNIIESDDSSVAQAKLYNFIVNEISRAAFKGKNSDDAKKRLGQKGVLRSDLYKIEYTKNFWNSFFKLYVRPAHIEEAIHYPDEVEHLIPEKFGFEDGSAASLYMKNVTDSNMSLVVTAARHGSTQTVISAWRVYYDDIDLNDINMSSPLGMLRAFVHTYGINLNIGNKTDKFFLYEKITTTLSANTEDDVNLVHFVEPHSTNLFEHFMLRKLDDSDSIEIAFAYAINLSNYLNDLKRHK
;
A
#
# COMPACT_ATOMS: atom_id res chain seq x y z
N MET A 1 -17.46 -2.05 26.38
CA MET A 1 -17.47 -0.56 26.42
C MET A 1 -17.24 -0.12 27.85
N LYS A 2 -16.38 0.88 28.08
CA LYS A 2 -15.90 1.18 29.43
C LYS A 2 -16.81 2.15 30.20
N ILE A 3 -17.63 2.95 29.52
CA ILE A 3 -18.54 3.94 30.14
C ILE A 3 -19.89 3.28 30.46
N LYS A 4 -20.26 3.22 31.74
CA LYS A 4 -21.52 2.66 32.27
C LYS A 4 -22.73 3.47 31.79
N ALA A 5 -22.63 4.80 31.81
CA ALA A 5 -23.72 5.69 31.38
C ALA A 5 -24.19 5.44 29.93
N LEU A 6 -23.33 4.85 29.09
CA LEU A 6 -23.63 4.59 27.69
C LEU A 6 -24.15 3.16 27.41
N ARG A 7 -24.21 2.27 28.41
CA ARG A 7 -24.45 0.82 28.20
C ARG A 7 -25.78 0.48 27.52
N ASN A 8 -26.80 1.32 27.69
CA ASN A 8 -28.17 1.06 27.21
C ASN A 8 -28.48 1.76 25.87
N HIS A 9 -27.46 2.33 25.21
CA HIS A 9 -27.62 3.04 23.95
C HIS A 9 -27.08 2.21 22.79
N ASP A 10 -27.67 2.37 21.60
CA ASP A 10 -27.13 1.78 20.36
C ASP A 10 -25.83 2.49 19.92
N THR A 11 -25.08 1.85 19.03
CA THR A 11 -23.77 2.34 18.58
C THR A 11 -23.81 3.76 18.00
N LYS A 12 -24.84 4.08 17.20
CA LYS A 12 -24.98 5.40 16.56
C LYS A 12 -25.28 6.48 17.60
N THR A 13 -26.12 6.17 18.58
CA THR A 13 -26.39 7.06 19.71
C THR A 13 -25.14 7.29 20.56
N ILE A 14 -24.36 6.23 20.84
CA ILE A 14 -23.09 6.34 21.56
C ILE A 14 -22.09 7.25 20.81
N GLU A 15 -21.90 7.04 19.50
CA GLU A 15 -21.06 7.89 18.65
C GLU A 15 -21.48 9.36 18.73
N GLY A 16 -22.79 9.63 18.61
CA GLY A 16 -23.34 10.97 18.66
C GLY A 16 -23.12 11.65 20.02
N ILE A 17 -23.32 10.94 21.13
CA ILE A 17 -23.08 11.44 22.49
C ILE A 17 -21.60 11.81 22.67
N LEU A 18 -20.68 10.94 22.27
CA LEU A 18 -19.25 11.18 22.41
C LEU A 18 -18.76 12.32 21.48
N ALA A 19 -19.32 12.43 20.28
CA ALA A 19 -19.04 13.55 19.38
C ALA A 19 -19.54 14.88 19.95
N ALA A 20 -20.75 14.91 20.52
CA ALA A 20 -21.30 16.07 21.20
C ALA A 20 -20.44 16.50 22.41
N LEU A 21 -19.92 15.53 23.17
CA LEU A 21 -18.99 15.77 24.27
C LEU A 21 -17.68 16.39 23.78
N THR A 22 -17.13 15.89 22.67
CA THR A 22 -15.92 16.42 22.03
C THR A 22 -16.13 17.87 21.59
N LEU A 23 -17.27 18.17 20.96
CA LEU A 23 -17.65 19.53 20.56
C LEU A 23 -17.76 20.46 21.77
N LYS A 24 -18.38 20.02 22.87
CA LYS A 24 -18.53 20.80 24.12
C LYS A 24 -17.17 21.20 24.72
N MET A 25 -16.13 20.40 24.52
CA MET A 25 -14.78 20.67 25.04
C MET A 25 -13.96 21.62 24.17
N LEU A 26 -14.27 21.73 22.86
CA LEU A 26 -13.44 22.52 21.94
C LEU A 26 -13.54 24.00 22.29
N PRO A 27 -12.46 24.80 22.12
CA PRO A 27 -12.59 26.25 22.21
C PRO A 27 -13.63 26.73 21.19
N HIS A 28 -14.60 27.53 21.64
CA HIS A 28 -15.65 28.04 20.78
C HIS A 28 -15.23 29.42 20.25
N PRO A 29 -14.85 29.56 18.96
CA PRO A 29 -14.51 30.85 18.40
C PRO A 29 -15.75 31.76 18.20
N TYR A 30 -16.95 31.24 18.47
CA TYR A 30 -18.23 31.94 18.27
C TYR A 30 -19.01 32.10 19.57
N ASN A 31 -19.77 33.19 19.68
CA ASN A 31 -20.56 33.56 20.87
C ASN A 31 -21.75 32.63 21.18
N LYS A 32 -22.04 31.65 20.33
CA LYS A 32 -23.11 30.66 20.57
C LYS A 32 -22.54 29.25 20.52
N PRO A 33 -22.67 28.46 21.60
CA PRO A 33 -22.31 27.06 21.56
C PRO A 33 -23.16 26.31 20.54
N PRO A 34 -22.61 25.28 19.87
CA PRO A 34 -23.36 24.45 18.95
C PRO A 34 -24.54 23.82 19.70
N SER A 35 -25.74 23.86 19.10
CA SER A 35 -26.90 23.18 19.67
C SER A 35 -26.63 21.67 19.66
N LEU A 36 -26.41 21.09 20.84
CA LEU A 36 -26.23 19.65 20.98
C LEU A 36 -27.60 18.96 20.94
N LYS A 37 -27.73 17.90 20.16
CA LYS A 37 -28.99 17.13 20.01
C LYS A 37 -29.28 16.16 21.17
N PHE A 38 -28.47 16.19 22.22
CA PHE A 38 -28.50 15.21 23.32
C PHE A 38 -28.77 15.92 24.65
N ASP A 39 -29.46 15.23 25.56
CA ASP A 39 -29.76 15.71 26.91
C ASP A 39 -28.47 16.09 27.67
N SER A 40 -28.43 17.26 28.29
CA SER A 40 -27.28 17.70 29.09
C SER A 40 -26.96 16.73 30.22
N ASN A 41 -27.97 16.09 30.81
CA ASN A 41 -27.79 15.15 31.91
C ASN A 41 -26.98 13.92 31.49
N ILE A 42 -27.19 13.42 30.26
CA ILE A 42 -26.41 12.27 29.76
C ILE A 42 -24.97 12.69 29.46
N LEU A 43 -24.76 13.88 28.89
CA LEU A 43 -23.42 14.40 28.61
C LEU A 43 -22.62 14.59 29.90
N ASP A 44 -23.25 15.15 30.93
CA ASP A 44 -22.59 15.41 32.20
C ASP A 44 -22.33 14.11 32.98
N ALA A 45 -23.25 13.14 32.92
CA ALA A 45 -23.04 11.80 33.49
C ALA A 45 -21.86 11.08 32.82
N VAL A 46 -21.77 11.16 31.49
CA VAL A 46 -20.64 10.59 30.73
C VAL A 46 -19.34 11.31 31.12
N MET A 47 -19.32 12.65 31.15
CA MET A 47 -18.12 13.42 31.51
C MET A 47 -17.63 13.09 32.92
N ARG A 48 -18.55 13.03 33.89
CA ARG A 48 -18.23 12.67 35.28
C ARG A 48 -17.58 11.30 35.36
N GLU A 49 -18.15 10.31 34.67
CA GLU A 49 -17.59 8.96 34.64
C GLU A 49 -16.19 8.92 34.00
N VAL A 50 -15.97 9.67 32.91
CA VAL A 50 -14.66 9.78 32.25
C VAL A 50 -13.64 10.42 33.20
N ARG A 51 -13.99 11.53 33.85
CA ARG A 51 -13.14 12.20 34.85
C ARG A 51 -12.77 11.26 35.99
N THR A 52 -13.74 10.56 36.57
CA THR A 52 -13.51 9.56 37.63
C THR A 52 -12.55 8.46 37.16
N LYS A 53 -12.72 7.93 35.94
CA LYS A 53 -11.84 6.88 35.40
C LYS A 53 -10.40 7.33 35.17
N LEU A 54 -10.21 8.61 34.84
CA LEU A 54 -8.90 9.20 34.59
C LEU A 54 -8.26 9.80 35.86
N ASN A 55 -8.93 9.68 37.02
CA ASN A 55 -8.56 10.32 38.28
C ASN A 55 -8.37 11.85 38.13
N ILE A 56 -9.25 12.50 37.36
CA ILE A 56 -9.28 13.95 37.16
C ILE A 56 -10.33 14.54 38.09
N ILE A 57 -9.96 15.53 38.88
CA ILE A 57 -10.86 16.25 39.79
C ILE A 57 -11.84 17.08 38.96
N GLU A 58 -13.08 17.23 39.43
CA GLU A 58 -14.15 17.91 38.65
C GLU A 58 -13.83 19.36 38.29
N SER A 59 -13.03 20.05 39.11
CA SER A 59 -12.60 21.43 38.90
C SER A 59 -11.26 21.57 38.16
N ASP A 60 -10.63 20.48 37.71
CA ASP A 60 -9.36 20.52 36.99
C ASP A 60 -9.60 20.74 35.48
N ASP A 61 -9.49 22.00 35.08
CA ASP A 61 -9.59 22.45 33.69
C ASP A 61 -8.21 22.77 33.08
N SER A 62 -7.13 22.23 33.65
CA SER A 62 -5.78 22.38 33.09
C SER A 62 -5.69 21.79 31.68
N SER A 63 -4.78 22.33 30.86
CA SER A 63 -4.52 21.82 29.50
C SER A 63 -4.15 20.33 29.50
N VAL A 64 -3.46 19.85 30.55
CA VAL A 64 -3.10 18.46 30.74
C VAL A 64 -4.34 17.59 30.99
N ALA A 65 -5.27 18.03 31.85
CA ALA A 65 -6.53 17.33 32.10
C ALA A 65 -7.40 17.29 30.83
N GLN A 66 -7.52 18.42 30.12
CA GLN A 66 -8.24 18.48 28.86
C GLN A 66 -7.66 17.51 27.82
N ALA A 67 -6.34 17.49 27.63
CA ALA A 67 -5.69 16.57 26.70
C ALA A 67 -5.96 15.09 27.04
N LYS A 68 -5.94 14.72 28.32
CA LYS A 68 -6.29 13.37 28.77
C LYS A 68 -7.77 13.03 28.49
N LEU A 69 -8.69 13.94 28.78
CA LEU A 69 -10.11 13.79 28.49
C LEU A 69 -10.35 13.59 26.98
N TYR A 70 -9.75 14.44 26.15
CA TYR A 70 -9.83 14.34 24.69
C TYR A 70 -9.34 12.99 24.17
N ASN A 71 -8.14 12.58 24.58
CA ASN A 71 -7.57 11.31 24.16
C ASN A 71 -8.46 10.13 24.58
N PHE A 72 -9.06 10.18 25.76
CA PHE A 72 -9.98 9.12 26.20
C PHE A 72 -11.25 9.09 25.34
N ILE A 73 -11.87 10.25 25.09
CA ILE A 73 -13.11 10.35 24.32
C ILE A 73 -12.88 9.91 22.87
N VAL A 74 -11.82 10.38 22.21
CA VAL A 74 -11.44 9.97 20.85
C VAL A 74 -11.23 8.46 20.75
N ASN A 75 -10.61 7.85 21.77
CA ASN A 75 -10.45 6.41 21.84
C ASN A 75 -11.78 5.66 22.02
N GLU A 76 -12.71 6.18 22.82
CA GLU A 76 -14.05 5.57 22.94
C GLU A 76 -14.92 5.81 21.69
N ILE A 77 -14.80 6.97 21.00
CA ILE A 77 -15.46 7.20 19.68
C ILE A 77 -14.96 6.17 18.70
N SER A 78 -13.65 6.00 18.61
CA SER A 78 -13.03 5.00 17.74
C SER A 78 -13.55 3.61 18.09
N ARG A 79 -13.51 3.22 19.37
CA ARG A 79 -14.03 1.91 19.81
C ARG A 79 -15.51 1.72 19.49
N ALA A 80 -16.35 2.74 19.66
CA ALA A 80 -17.78 2.67 19.38
C ALA A 80 -18.03 2.55 17.86
N ALA A 81 -17.40 3.42 17.07
CA ALA A 81 -17.48 3.42 15.60
C ALA A 81 -16.99 2.12 14.97
N PHE A 82 -16.02 1.46 15.62
CA PHE A 82 -15.48 0.17 15.22
C PHE A 82 -16.08 -1.02 15.99
N LYS A 83 -17.06 -0.80 16.89
CA LYS A 83 -17.69 -1.89 17.66
C LYS A 83 -18.57 -2.72 16.72
N GLY A 84 -18.12 -3.95 16.42
CA GLY A 84 -18.81 -4.85 15.49
C GLY A 84 -18.47 -4.62 14.02
N LYS A 85 -17.65 -3.61 13.69
CA LYS A 85 -16.96 -3.54 12.39
C LYS A 85 -15.60 -4.18 12.58
N ASN A 86 -15.33 -5.26 11.86
CA ASN A 86 -14.07 -5.94 11.96
C ASN A 86 -12.95 -4.96 11.55
N SER A 87 -12.08 -4.61 12.49
CA SER A 87 -10.90 -3.76 12.22
C SER A 87 -10.11 -4.31 11.03
N ASP A 88 -10.11 -5.64 10.86
CA ASP A 88 -9.43 -6.29 9.75
C ASP A 88 -10.14 -6.01 8.41
N ASP A 89 -11.47 -5.89 8.38
CA ASP A 89 -12.20 -5.53 7.16
C ASP A 89 -11.95 -4.06 6.77
N ALA A 90 -11.87 -3.17 7.76
CA ALA A 90 -11.47 -1.79 7.54
C ALA A 90 -10.04 -1.71 6.99
N LYS A 91 -9.09 -2.44 7.59
CA LYS A 91 -7.69 -2.52 7.12
C LYS A 91 -7.62 -3.11 5.72
N LYS A 92 -8.34 -4.20 5.43
CA LYS A 92 -8.41 -4.81 4.10
C LYS A 92 -8.91 -3.80 3.07
N ARG A 93 -10.01 -3.12 3.33
CA ARG A 93 -10.58 -2.13 2.40
C ARG A 93 -9.66 -0.93 2.18
N LEU A 94 -9.05 -0.40 3.24
CA LEU A 94 -8.09 0.71 3.14
C LEU A 94 -6.81 0.27 2.42
N GLY A 95 -6.35 -0.94 2.71
CA GLY A 95 -5.18 -1.54 2.10
C GLY A 95 -5.38 -1.77 0.61
N GLN A 96 -6.51 -2.35 0.18
CA GLN A 96 -6.77 -2.54 -1.25
C GLN A 96 -6.70 -1.22 -2.03
N LYS A 97 -7.24 -0.14 -1.44
CA LYS A 97 -7.23 1.21 -2.00
C LYS A 97 -5.87 1.90 -1.97
N GLY A 98 -4.85 1.32 -1.34
CA GLY A 98 -3.54 1.96 -1.15
C GLY A 98 -3.57 3.15 -0.18
N VAL A 99 -4.51 3.17 0.77
CA VAL A 99 -4.66 4.26 1.77
C VAL A 99 -4.27 3.79 3.17
N LEU A 100 -4.02 2.49 3.36
CA LEU A 100 -3.49 1.96 4.61
C LEU A 100 -2.04 2.41 4.79
N ARG A 101 -1.71 2.89 6.00
CA ARG A 101 -0.34 3.28 6.37
C ARG A 101 0.61 2.09 6.24
N SER A 102 1.81 2.32 5.72
CA SER A 102 2.69 1.25 5.25
C SER A 102 3.11 0.25 6.33
N ASP A 103 3.34 0.72 7.55
CA ASP A 103 3.66 -0.08 8.75
C ASP A 103 2.52 -0.98 9.24
N LEU A 104 1.30 -0.81 8.72
CA LEU A 104 0.14 -1.63 9.08
C LEU A 104 -0.09 -2.81 8.12
N TYR A 105 0.68 -2.91 7.03
CA TYR A 105 0.61 -4.07 6.14
C TYR A 105 1.28 -5.29 6.76
N LYS A 106 0.62 -6.45 6.60
CA LYS A 106 1.25 -7.76 6.80
C LYS A 106 2.10 -8.07 5.57
N ILE A 107 3.33 -8.52 5.77
CA ILE A 107 4.23 -8.90 4.69
C ILE A 107 4.22 -10.43 4.55
N GLU A 108 4.08 -10.92 3.33
CA GLU A 108 4.16 -12.34 3.00
C GLU A 108 5.16 -12.59 1.88
N TYR A 109 5.86 -13.72 1.94
CA TYR A 109 6.86 -14.12 0.96
C TYR A 109 6.38 -15.38 0.25
N THR A 110 6.46 -15.41 -1.08
CA THR A 110 6.17 -16.62 -1.84
C THR A 110 7.35 -17.61 -1.76
N LYS A 111 7.12 -18.90 -2.00
CA LYS A 111 8.21 -19.88 -2.08
C LYS A 111 9.21 -19.53 -3.19
N ASN A 112 8.71 -19.03 -4.31
CA ASN A 112 9.52 -18.62 -5.46
C ASN A 112 10.42 -17.43 -5.13
N PHE A 113 9.95 -16.51 -4.28
CA PHE A 113 10.73 -15.37 -3.84
C PHE A 113 12.07 -15.80 -3.23
N TRP A 114 12.04 -16.77 -2.31
CA TRP A 114 13.26 -17.23 -1.64
C TRP A 114 14.27 -17.85 -2.59
N ASN A 115 13.81 -18.63 -3.57
CA ASN A 115 14.71 -19.30 -4.51
C ASN A 115 15.47 -18.32 -5.43
N SER A 116 14.83 -17.19 -5.75
CA SER A 116 15.38 -16.21 -6.69
C SER A 116 16.18 -15.09 -6.01
N PHE A 117 15.71 -14.58 -4.87
CA PHE A 117 16.21 -13.31 -4.33
C PHE A 117 17.33 -13.43 -3.29
N PHE A 118 17.58 -14.61 -2.71
CA PHE A 118 18.76 -14.80 -1.84
C PHE A 118 20.09 -14.49 -2.56
N LYS A 119 20.14 -14.72 -3.88
CA LYS A 119 21.32 -14.43 -4.70
C LYS A 119 21.56 -12.94 -4.94
N LEU A 120 20.56 -12.09 -4.63
CA LEU A 120 20.59 -10.64 -4.86
C LEU A 120 21.05 -9.84 -3.64
N TYR A 121 21.54 -10.53 -2.60
CA TYR A 121 21.98 -9.91 -1.34
C TYR A 121 20.90 -9.08 -0.64
N VAL A 122 19.62 -9.41 -0.89
CA VAL A 122 18.48 -8.81 -0.21
C VAL A 122 18.05 -9.72 0.94
N ARG A 123 18.01 -9.16 2.16
CA ARG A 123 17.55 -9.86 3.35
C ARG A 123 16.10 -9.50 3.65
N PRO A 124 15.35 -10.35 4.38
CA PRO A 124 13.96 -10.07 4.76
C PRO A 124 13.81 -8.76 5.52
N ALA A 125 14.75 -8.48 6.43
CA ALA A 125 14.77 -7.23 7.18
C ALA A 125 14.86 -5.99 6.26
N HIS A 126 15.59 -6.04 5.15
CA HIS A 126 15.65 -4.91 4.21
C HIS A 126 14.30 -4.69 3.52
N ILE A 127 13.58 -5.77 3.21
CA ILE A 127 12.27 -5.72 2.56
C ILE A 127 11.21 -5.21 3.54
N GLU A 128 11.23 -5.74 4.77
CA GLU A 128 10.37 -5.28 5.87
C GLU A 128 10.57 -3.80 6.13
N GLU A 129 11.83 -3.35 6.21
CA GLU A 129 12.15 -1.93 6.36
C GLU A 129 11.64 -1.09 5.18
N ALA A 130 11.88 -1.52 3.94
CA ALA A 130 11.40 -0.81 2.76
C ALA A 130 9.87 -0.75 2.65
N ILE A 131 9.16 -1.80 3.09
CA ILE A 131 7.69 -1.81 3.05
C ILE A 131 7.09 -1.03 4.23
N HIS A 132 7.60 -1.18 5.45
CA HIS A 132 7.02 -0.51 6.62
C HIS A 132 7.44 0.95 6.74
N TYR A 133 8.65 1.29 6.29
CA TYR A 133 9.24 2.63 6.37
C TYR A 133 9.87 3.06 5.03
N PRO A 134 9.10 3.04 3.91
CA PRO A 134 9.59 3.50 2.62
C PRO A 134 9.95 4.99 2.69
N ASP A 135 10.93 5.39 1.89
CA ASP A 135 11.13 6.81 1.63
C ASP A 135 10.07 7.29 0.61
N GLU A 136 9.74 6.43 -0.36
CA GLU A 136 8.69 6.67 -1.35
C GLU A 136 7.86 5.41 -1.61
N VAL A 137 6.56 5.60 -1.87
CA VAL A 137 5.63 4.50 -2.17
C VAL A 137 4.71 4.88 -3.33
N GLU A 138 4.50 3.94 -4.24
CA GLU A 138 3.59 4.11 -5.37
C GLU A 138 2.66 2.91 -5.48
N HIS A 139 1.35 3.18 -5.47
CA HIS A 139 0.32 2.16 -5.54
C HIS A 139 -0.27 2.09 -6.94
N LEU A 140 -0.02 0.97 -7.62
CA LEU A 140 -0.65 0.63 -8.89
C LEU A 140 -2.07 0.12 -8.59
N ILE A 141 -3.08 0.67 -9.29
CA ILE A 141 -4.51 0.35 -9.12
C ILE A 141 -5.10 -0.11 -10.46
N PRO A 142 -4.67 -1.28 -10.96
CA PRO A 142 -5.16 -1.88 -12.19
C PRO A 142 -6.67 -2.17 -12.18
N GLU A 143 -7.30 -2.30 -11.00
CA GLU A 143 -8.75 -2.49 -10.88
C GLU A 143 -9.55 -1.30 -11.46
N LYS A 144 -8.95 -0.10 -11.49
CA LYS A 144 -9.56 1.06 -12.18
C LYS A 144 -9.65 0.87 -13.69
N PHE A 145 -8.87 -0.06 -14.23
CA PHE A 145 -8.87 -0.47 -15.64
C PHE A 145 -9.60 -1.80 -15.82
N GLY A 146 -10.36 -2.27 -14.83
CA GLY A 146 -11.25 -3.43 -14.92
C GLY A 146 -10.62 -4.76 -14.52
N PHE A 147 -9.34 -4.82 -14.16
CA PHE A 147 -8.71 -6.03 -13.63
C PHE A 147 -9.43 -6.54 -12.37
N GLU A 148 -9.36 -7.85 -12.13
CA GLU A 148 -9.99 -8.49 -10.96
C GLU A 148 -9.43 -7.94 -9.63
N ASP A 149 -10.26 -7.93 -8.59
CA ASP A 149 -9.81 -7.57 -7.23
C ASP A 149 -8.62 -8.46 -6.81
N GLY A 150 -7.57 -7.83 -6.25
CA GLY A 150 -6.31 -8.51 -5.87
C GLY A 150 -5.19 -8.38 -6.90
N SER A 151 -5.51 -7.83 -8.06
CA SER A 151 -4.58 -7.40 -9.10
C SER A 151 -3.69 -6.22 -8.71
N ALA A 152 -4.04 -5.48 -7.66
CA ALA A 152 -3.24 -4.35 -7.20
C ALA A 152 -1.78 -4.72 -6.90
N ALA A 153 -0.88 -3.79 -7.21
CA ALA A 153 0.53 -3.88 -6.84
C ALA A 153 0.98 -2.60 -6.16
N SER A 154 2.03 -2.70 -5.36
CA SER A 154 2.68 -1.57 -4.70
C SER A 154 4.18 -1.63 -4.97
N LEU A 155 4.76 -0.47 -5.26
CA LEU A 155 6.19 -0.25 -5.39
C LEU A 155 6.65 0.54 -4.17
N TYR A 156 7.65 0.02 -3.48
CA TYR A 156 8.27 0.66 -2.33
C TYR A 156 9.72 0.96 -2.66
N MET A 157 10.18 2.15 -2.30
CA MET A 157 11.57 2.54 -2.49
C MET A 157 12.18 2.96 -1.15
N LYS A 158 13.35 2.41 -0.85
CA LYS A 158 14.17 2.78 0.30
C LYS A 158 15.57 3.16 -0.17
N ASN A 159 15.96 4.40 0.05
CA ASN A 159 17.30 4.90 -0.28
C ASN A 159 18.29 4.45 0.79
N VAL A 160 19.45 3.99 0.35
CA VAL A 160 20.53 3.56 1.23
C VAL A 160 21.76 4.40 0.92
N THR A 161 21.86 5.51 1.65
CA THR A 161 22.84 6.59 1.47
C THR A 161 24.28 6.07 1.47
N ASP A 162 24.59 5.13 2.35
CA ASP A 162 25.95 4.62 2.54
C ASP A 162 26.47 3.82 1.33
N SER A 163 25.56 3.40 0.44
CA SER A 163 25.86 2.55 -0.71
C SER A 163 25.42 3.13 -2.05
N ASN A 164 25.05 4.43 -2.10
CA ASN A 164 24.58 5.12 -3.31
C ASN A 164 23.58 4.30 -4.16
N MET A 165 22.58 3.71 -3.48
CA MET A 165 21.60 2.82 -4.11
C MET A 165 20.22 2.96 -3.49
N SER A 166 19.19 2.55 -4.22
CA SER A 166 17.86 2.31 -3.68
C SER A 166 17.54 0.82 -3.65
N LEU A 167 16.83 0.36 -2.63
CA LEU A 167 16.09 -0.90 -2.67
C LEU A 167 14.69 -0.62 -3.20
N VAL A 168 14.35 -1.21 -4.35
CA VAL A 168 13.00 -1.15 -4.94
C VAL A 168 12.31 -2.49 -4.73
N VAL A 169 11.18 -2.49 -4.01
CA VAL A 169 10.38 -3.69 -3.72
C VAL A 169 9.05 -3.61 -4.44
N THR A 170 8.71 -4.65 -5.20
CA THR A 170 7.38 -4.83 -5.78
C THR A 170 6.61 -5.86 -4.95
N ALA A 171 5.39 -5.54 -4.55
CA ALA A 171 4.50 -6.46 -3.84
C ALA A 171 3.08 -6.45 -4.43
N ALA A 172 2.48 -7.64 -4.54
CA ALA A 172 1.07 -7.79 -4.85
C ALA A 172 0.24 -7.46 -3.61
N ARG A 173 -0.81 -6.67 -3.78
CA ARG A 173 -1.62 -6.12 -2.69
C ARG A 173 -2.98 -6.80 -2.64
N HIS A 174 -3.20 -7.53 -1.54
CA HIS A 174 -4.45 -8.21 -1.23
C HIS A 174 -4.98 -7.70 0.11
N GLY A 175 -5.80 -6.66 0.05
CA GLY A 175 -6.28 -5.95 1.22
C GLY A 175 -5.12 -5.38 2.05
N SER A 176 -4.97 -5.85 3.28
CA SER A 176 -3.91 -5.42 4.20
C SER A 176 -2.65 -6.30 4.16
N THR A 177 -2.52 -7.16 3.16
CA THR A 177 -1.37 -8.04 2.96
C THR A 177 -0.59 -7.62 1.71
N GLN A 178 0.74 -7.56 1.84
CA GLN A 178 1.69 -7.33 0.75
C GLN A 178 2.47 -8.62 0.50
N THR A 179 2.20 -9.27 -0.62
CA THR A 179 2.91 -10.46 -1.05
C THR A 179 4.10 -10.04 -1.91
N VAL A 180 5.31 -10.19 -1.41
CA VAL A 180 6.53 -9.72 -2.09
C VAL A 180 6.75 -10.52 -3.37
N ILE A 181 6.88 -9.79 -4.47
CA ILE A 181 7.11 -10.32 -5.82
C ILE A 181 8.60 -10.22 -6.16
N SER A 182 9.18 -9.04 -5.97
CA SER A 182 10.58 -8.78 -6.29
C SER A 182 11.19 -7.70 -5.40
N ALA A 183 12.52 -7.75 -5.26
CA ALA A 183 13.30 -6.76 -4.55
C ALA A 183 14.65 -6.54 -5.25
N TRP A 184 14.92 -5.32 -5.69
CA TRP A 184 16.09 -4.97 -6.51
C TRP A 184 16.95 -3.94 -5.81
N ARG A 185 18.26 -4.17 -5.73
CA ARG A 185 19.24 -3.17 -5.30
C ARG A 185 19.68 -2.41 -6.55
N VAL A 186 19.22 -1.18 -6.68
CA VAL A 186 19.48 -0.35 -7.85
C VAL A 186 20.58 0.65 -7.49
N TYR A 187 21.80 0.37 -7.95
CA TYR A 187 22.94 1.26 -7.79
C TYR A 187 22.88 2.37 -8.82
N TYR A 188 22.99 3.62 -8.38
CA TYR A 188 22.84 4.77 -9.26
C TYR A 188 23.94 4.87 -10.31
N ASP A 189 25.12 4.30 -10.04
CA ASP A 189 26.24 4.29 -10.97
C ASP A 189 26.05 3.31 -12.15
N ASP A 190 25.10 2.37 -12.04
CA ASP A 190 24.84 1.39 -13.09
C ASP A 190 23.65 1.77 -14.01
N ILE A 191 22.92 2.84 -13.69
CA ILE A 191 21.72 3.24 -14.44
C ILE A 191 21.88 4.66 -14.96
N ASP A 192 21.27 4.95 -16.12
CA ASP A 192 21.29 6.29 -16.68
C ASP A 192 20.38 7.21 -15.88
N LEU A 193 20.98 8.20 -15.19
CA LEU A 193 20.26 9.14 -14.34
C LEU A 193 19.52 10.23 -15.12
N ASN A 194 19.65 10.27 -16.44
CA ASN A 194 18.98 11.26 -17.28
C ASN A 194 17.46 11.00 -17.43
N ASP A 195 16.94 9.88 -16.93
CA ASP A 195 15.50 9.59 -16.97
C ASP A 195 14.72 10.45 -15.95
N ILE A 196 13.62 11.04 -16.40
CA ILE A 196 13.00 12.25 -15.83
C ILE A 196 12.31 12.00 -14.47
N ASN A 197 12.16 10.75 -14.01
CA ASN A 197 11.33 10.43 -12.83
C ASN A 197 11.97 9.48 -11.81
N MET A 198 13.30 9.50 -11.67
CA MET A 198 14.00 8.65 -10.70
C MET A 198 13.66 8.90 -9.22
N SER A 199 13.03 10.03 -8.90
CA SER A 199 12.54 10.28 -7.53
C SER A 199 11.34 9.41 -7.15
N SER A 200 10.75 8.69 -8.10
CA SER A 200 9.61 7.79 -7.86
C SER A 200 10.03 6.31 -7.90
N PRO A 201 9.39 5.42 -7.12
CA PRO A 201 9.63 3.98 -7.19
C PRO A 201 9.45 3.41 -8.60
N LEU A 202 8.43 3.87 -9.34
CA LEU A 202 8.18 3.44 -10.71
C LEU A 202 9.27 3.91 -11.68
N GLY A 203 9.72 5.16 -11.57
CA GLY A 203 10.80 5.68 -12.41
C GLY A 203 12.12 4.97 -12.15
N MET A 204 12.45 4.69 -10.88
CA MET A 204 13.62 3.88 -10.51
C MET A 204 13.53 2.47 -11.11
N LEU A 205 12.36 1.82 -11.02
CA LEU A 205 12.16 0.51 -11.64
C LEU A 205 12.28 0.57 -13.17
N ARG A 206 11.73 1.61 -13.82
CA ARG A 206 11.83 1.80 -15.26
C ARG A 206 13.28 1.97 -15.71
N ALA A 207 14.07 2.78 -15.00
CA ALA A 207 15.49 2.95 -15.28
C ALA A 207 16.26 1.62 -15.09
N PHE A 208 15.96 0.88 -14.03
CA PHE A 208 16.53 -0.45 -13.80
C PHE A 208 16.19 -1.43 -14.92
N VAL A 209 14.93 -1.47 -15.36
CA VAL A 209 14.47 -2.31 -16.48
C VAL A 209 15.06 -1.83 -17.81
N HIS A 210 15.30 -0.54 -17.99
CA HIS A 210 15.96 -0.04 -19.19
C HIS A 210 17.38 -0.61 -19.32
N THR A 211 18.16 -0.60 -18.24
CA THR A 211 19.54 -1.14 -18.21
C THR A 211 19.55 -2.67 -18.30
N TYR A 212 18.83 -3.36 -17.42
CA TYR A 212 18.97 -4.82 -17.24
C TYR A 212 17.85 -5.63 -17.88
N GLY A 213 16.81 -4.98 -18.38
CA GLY A 213 15.67 -5.64 -18.98
C GLY A 213 15.94 -6.09 -20.41
N ILE A 214 15.14 -7.07 -20.83
CA ILE A 214 15.13 -7.59 -22.20
C ILE A 214 13.91 -7.08 -22.95
N ASN A 215 14.04 -6.93 -24.27
CA ASN A 215 12.91 -6.55 -25.11
C ASN A 215 11.87 -7.68 -25.13
N LEU A 216 10.64 -7.33 -24.76
CA LEU A 216 9.46 -8.16 -24.85
C LEU A 216 8.68 -7.74 -26.08
N ASN A 217 8.25 -8.71 -26.88
CA ASN A 217 7.28 -8.51 -27.92
C ASN A 217 5.93 -9.00 -27.41
N ILE A 218 4.98 -8.07 -27.28
CA ILE A 218 3.63 -8.32 -26.82
C ILE A 218 2.69 -7.79 -27.90
N GLY A 219 1.94 -8.68 -28.55
CA GLY A 219 1.13 -8.32 -29.73
C GLY A 219 1.97 -7.72 -30.86
N ASN A 220 1.69 -6.45 -31.20
CA ASN A 220 2.42 -5.70 -32.23
C ASN A 220 3.45 -4.69 -31.66
N LYS A 221 3.69 -4.69 -30.36
CA LYS A 221 4.59 -3.74 -29.69
C LYS A 221 5.79 -4.46 -29.10
N THR A 222 6.97 -3.86 -29.27
CA THR A 222 8.21 -4.30 -28.64
C THR A 222 8.73 -3.22 -27.71
N ASP A 223 8.90 -3.56 -26.43
CA ASP A 223 9.43 -2.67 -25.39
C ASP A 223 10.05 -3.51 -24.26
N LYS A 224 10.82 -2.90 -23.35
CA LYS A 224 11.31 -3.57 -22.13
C LYS A 224 10.34 -3.48 -20.96
N PHE A 225 9.50 -2.44 -20.96
CA PHE A 225 8.61 -2.12 -19.85
C PHE A 225 7.26 -1.62 -20.33
N PHE A 226 6.19 -2.30 -19.92
CA PHE A 226 4.80 -1.95 -20.26
C PHE A 226 4.03 -1.58 -19.00
N LEU A 227 3.24 -0.51 -19.07
CA LEU A 227 2.43 -0.02 -17.95
C LEU A 227 1.11 0.57 -18.47
N TYR A 228 0.00 0.03 -17.99
CA TYR A 228 -1.37 0.45 -18.36
C TYR A 228 -1.58 0.60 -19.87
N GLU A 229 -1.21 -0.44 -20.61
CA GLU A 229 -1.34 -0.47 -22.07
C GLU A 229 -2.44 -1.40 -22.52
N LYS A 230 -3.12 -1.02 -23.59
CA LYS A 230 -4.02 -1.92 -24.33
C LYS A 230 -3.38 -2.20 -25.69
N ILE A 231 -3.10 -3.47 -25.95
CA ILE A 231 -2.39 -3.90 -27.16
C ILE A 231 -3.29 -4.82 -27.98
N THR A 232 -3.43 -4.50 -29.27
CA THR A 232 -4.13 -5.36 -30.22
C THR A 232 -3.24 -6.55 -30.58
N THR A 233 -3.78 -7.75 -30.46
CA THR A 233 -3.12 -9.00 -30.86
C THR A 233 -3.61 -9.39 -32.25
N THR A 234 -2.77 -10.06 -33.03
CA THR A 234 -3.17 -10.62 -34.34
C THR A 234 -3.61 -12.09 -34.23
N LEU A 235 -3.75 -12.61 -33.00
CA LEU A 235 -4.10 -13.99 -32.74
C LEU A 235 -5.61 -14.16 -32.94
N SER A 236 -5.98 -14.77 -34.06
CA SER A 236 -7.34 -15.22 -34.35
C SER A 236 -7.90 -16.02 -33.17
N ALA A 237 -9.10 -15.67 -32.71
CA ALA A 237 -9.79 -16.22 -31.54
C ALA A 237 -10.00 -17.76 -31.50
N ASN A 238 -9.54 -18.51 -32.50
CA ASN A 238 -9.82 -19.93 -32.70
C ASN A 238 -8.62 -20.87 -32.55
N THR A 239 -7.44 -20.39 -32.17
CA THR A 239 -6.30 -21.28 -31.88
C THR A 239 -6.08 -21.38 -30.39
N GLU A 240 -6.12 -22.60 -29.84
CA GLU A 240 -5.73 -22.95 -28.45
C GLU A 240 -4.28 -22.54 -28.11
N ASP A 241 -3.54 -21.92 -29.04
CA ASP A 241 -2.25 -21.27 -28.87
C ASP A 241 -2.34 -19.89 -28.17
N ASP A 242 -3.09 -19.81 -27.07
CA ASP A 242 -2.96 -18.71 -26.07
C ASP A 242 -1.55 -18.71 -25.42
N VAL A 243 -0.71 -19.71 -25.73
CA VAL A 243 0.61 -19.99 -25.14
C VAL A 243 1.70 -19.00 -25.56
N ASN A 244 1.48 -18.14 -26.57
CA ASN A 244 2.53 -17.31 -27.17
C ASN A 244 2.21 -15.81 -27.26
N LEU A 245 1.51 -15.24 -26.28
CA LEU A 245 1.21 -13.80 -26.27
C LEU A 245 2.44 -12.92 -25.96
N VAL A 246 3.44 -13.47 -25.29
CA VAL A 246 4.66 -12.76 -24.90
C VAL A 246 5.86 -13.51 -25.46
N HIS A 247 6.65 -12.84 -26.29
CA HIS A 247 7.88 -13.37 -26.82
C HIS A 247 9.08 -12.55 -26.35
N PHE A 248 10.16 -13.24 -25.97
CA PHE A 248 11.45 -12.61 -25.71
C PHE A 248 12.19 -12.45 -27.04
N VAL A 249 12.61 -11.23 -27.37
CA VAL A 249 13.33 -10.96 -28.63
C VAL A 249 14.72 -11.61 -28.62
N GLU A 250 15.32 -11.79 -27.44
CA GLU A 250 16.64 -12.41 -27.25
C GLU A 250 16.55 -13.59 -26.27
N PRO A 251 16.02 -14.75 -26.69
CA PRO A 251 15.75 -15.89 -25.80
C PRO A 251 17.02 -16.64 -25.34
N HIS A 252 18.23 -16.19 -25.74
CA HIS A 252 19.48 -16.88 -25.40
C HIS A 252 19.86 -16.75 -23.92
N SER A 253 19.20 -15.87 -23.17
CA SER A 253 19.36 -15.75 -21.72
C SER A 253 18.55 -16.82 -20.99
N THR A 254 19.23 -17.81 -20.40
CA THR A 254 18.58 -18.90 -19.64
C THR A 254 18.15 -18.50 -18.22
N ASN A 255 18.47 -17.29 -17.77
CA ASN A 255 18.21 -16.86 -16.39
C ASN A 255 17.49 -15.51 -16.40
N LEU A 256 16.17 -15.59 -16.49
CA LEU A 256 15.26 -14.45 -16.53
C LEU A 256 14.46 -14.35 -15.24
N PHE A 257 14.23 -13.11 -14.80
CA PHE A 257 13.12 -12.81 -13.91
C PHE A 257 12.02 -12.18 -14.74
N GLU A 258 10.81 -12.66 -14.56
CA GLU A 258 9.66 -12.24 -15.34
C GLU A 258 8.56 -11.80 -14.38
N HIS A 259 7.93 -10.67 -14.70
CA HIS A 259 6.73 -10.26 -14.00
C HIS A 259 5.74 -9.69 -15.00
N PHE A 260 4.62 -10.39 -15.15
CA PHE A 260 3.56 -10.07 -16.07
C PHE A 260 2.25 -9.95 -15.33
N MET A 261 1.57 -8.85 -15.57
CA MET A 261 0.23 -8.60 -15.08
C MET A 261 -0.63 -8.15 -16.25
N LEU A 262 -1.25 -9.13 -16.90
CA LEU A 262 -2.00 -9.00 -18.14
C LEU A 262 -3.35 -9.69 -18.05
N ARG A 263 -4.30 -9.26 -18.87
CA ARG A 263 -5.58 -9.92 -19.07
C ARG A 263 -6.01 -9.83 -20.52
N LYS A 264 -6.70 -10.86 -21.00
CA LYS A 264 -7.39 -10.87 -22.29
C LYS A 264 -8.76 -10.20 -22.11
N LEU A 265 -9.21 -9.44 -23.11
CA LEU A 265 -10.55 -8.86 -23.12
C LEU A 265 -11.51 -9.76 -23.89
N ASP A 266 -12.65 -10.10 -23.29
CA ASP A 266 -13.59 -11.11 -23.80
C ASP A 266 -14.08 -10.85 -25.24
N ASP A 267 -14.20 -9.57 -25.63
CA ASP A 267 -14.81 -9.15 -26.90
C ASP A 267 -13.82 -8.61 -27.94
N SER A 268 -12.50 -8.81 -27.77
CA SER A 268 -11.52 -8.22 -28.68
C SER A 268 -10.24 -9.04 -28.85
N ASP A 269 -9.63 -8.93 -30.03
CA ASP A 269 -8.24 -9.29 -30.28
C ASP A 269 -7.32 -8.30 -29.56
N SER A 270 -7.49 -8.13 -28.25
CA SER A 270 -6.71 -7.18 -27.46
C SER A 270 -6.49 -7.69 -26.05
N ILE A 271 -5.32 -7.33 -25.54
CA ILE A 271 -4.90 -7.59 -24.17
C ILE A 271 -4.69 -6.25 -23.46
N GLU A 272 -5.01 -6.23 -22.18
CA GLU A 272 -4.65 -5.13 -21.30
C GLU A 272 -3.49 -5.57 -20.42
N ILE A 273 -2.51 -4.69 -20.32
CA ILE A 273 -1.30 -4.88 -19.54
C ILE A 273 -1.34 -3.83 -18.44
N ALA A 274 -1.53 -4.27 -17.21
CA ALA A 274 -1.36 -3.40 -16.07
C ALA A 274 0.12 -3.06 -15.89
N PHE A 275 0.97 -4.07 -15.96
CA PHE A 275 2.39 -3.98 -15.62
C PHE A 275 3.14 -5.20 -16.16
N ALA A 276 4.17 -5.00 -16.97
CA ALA A 276 4.98 -6.11 -17.48
C ALA A 276 6.44 -5.72 -17.73
N TYR A 277 7.37 -6.57 -17.28
CA TYR A 277 8.79 -6.47 -17.59
C TYR A 277 9.49 -7.83 -17.40
N ALA A 278 10.68 -7.97 -18.01
CA ALA A 278 11.59 -9.07 -17.71
C ALA A 278 13.02 -8.57 -17.57
N ILE A 279 13.78 -9.17 -16.65
CA ILE A 279 15.15 -8.81 -16.30
C ILE A 279 16.09 -9.96 -16.68
N ASN A 280 17.20 -9.62 -17.34
CA ASN A 280 18.32 -10.54 -17.51
C ASN A 280 19.10 -10.64 -16.19
N LEU A 281 18.77 -11.67 -15.39
CA LEU A 281 19.38 -11.86 -14.07
C LEU A 281 20.87 -12.13 -14.16
N SER A 282 21.35 -12.77 -15.22
CA SER A 282 22.78 -13.03 -15.40
C SER A 282 23.58 -11.73 -15.52
N ASN A 283 23.11 -10.78 -16.33
CA ASN A 283 23.74 -9.48 -16.50
C ASN A 283 23.75 -8.71 -15.18
N TYR A 284 22.58 -8.61 -14.53
CA TYR A 284 22.46 -7.91 -13.25
C TYR A 284 23.33 -8.56 -12.14
N LEU A 285 23.34 -9.89 -12.03
CA LEU A 285 24.17 -10.59 -11.04
C LEU A 285 25.67 -10.40 -11.26
N ASN A 286 26.11 -10.22 -12.51
CA ASN A 286 27.52 -9.96 -12.80
C ASN A 286 27.91 -8.55 -12.35
N ASP A 287 27.07 -7.55 -12.62
CA ASP A 287 27.30 -6.18 -12.19
C ASP A 287 27.18 -6.03 -10.67
N LEU A 288 26.23 -6.71 -10.04
CA LEU A 288 26.05 -6.74 -8.58
C LEU A 288 27.29 -7.23 -7.82
N LYS A 289 28.17 -8.03 -8.45
CA LYS A 289 29.43 -8.46 -7.83
C LYS A 289 30.44 -7.32 -7.68
N ARG A 290 30.33 -6.24 -8.46
CA ARG A 290 31.21 -5.06 -8.39
C ARG A 290 30.98 -4.23 -7.12
N HIS A 291 29.78 -4.35 -6.54
CA HIS A 291 29.32 -3.56 -5.39
C HIS A 291 29.44 -4.30 -4.04
N LYS A 292 30.34 -5.28 -3.97
CA LYS A 292 30.58 -6.09 -2.77
C LYS A 292 31.74 -5.59 -1.94
#